data_AF-A0AAW8F4T2-F1
#
_entry.id   AF-A0AAW8F4T2-F1
#
_cell.length_a   1.000
_cell.length_b   1.000
_cell.length_c   1.000
_cell.angle_alpha   90.00
_cell.angle_beta   90.00
_cell.angle_gamma   90.00
#
_symmetry.space_group_name_H-M   'P 1'
#
loop_
_entity.id
_entity.type
_entity.pdbx_description
1 polymer ?
#
loop_
_entity_poly.entity_id
_entity_poly.type
_entity_poly.pdbx_seq_one_letter_code
_entity_poly.pdbx_strand_id
1 'polypeptide(L)'
;MTVENQQDLLSRLFMVRHGESTCNSVHRIAGQRDAPLTFLGRIQAEKVAKGHRGQHFDRVYVSPLTRAYETANTIFRLDATDADAPEVVVDERLMERDFGSYTLESKSILQRRHGIAEYERAMNADSPTMHGGETFAQFKDRVHAFYEEELLPALRRGEVVCVVSHKYVVELICRFILARPADESYDLRLPNSQMLQGDRIHSYVKNENKTMNMVYDWIVVNHPVVFCVGLAAGLLANLAGVHLSASPYVLLMLLVLASAITMCRIELENARTFVTDRGTLRSVALRYLALPIAFAALVAWSDAGSTSTAAIAAVFLATPSSVVAMTVSRCLGGMIMPTFAQVLLSSLAGTVSFSTVLALTLHEDVAPAVAISAATSTGVVTAVYLLVKRLRERSPIRTAKYGERNGYVAVLLLTAFIVLVCLKLDLHGFTTYAPTAVGIAVGLRLVAALLKRRRHVQTLDDYTAMTYPNVFVVVIIAALTGNQPLEQVAIWTLLPMFVLSFFDSFYARRLVVAPDDPRWPGVLGLKDRPPVEQHDAASVRALEGPDAQLSARS
;
A
#
# COMPACT_ATOMS: atom_id res chain seq x y z
N MET A 1 34.93 -0.25 23.83
CA MET A 1 34.43 0.76 24.79
C MET A 1 33.85 0.03 25.99
N THR A 2 33.66 0.69 27.13
CA THR A 2 32.80 0.17 28.21
C THR A 2 31.32 0.40 27.84
N VAL A 3 30.41 -0.39 28.43
CA VAL A 3 28.97 -0.33 28.10
C VAL A 3 28.37 1.04 28.42
N GLU A 4 28.71 1.62 29.57
CA GLU A 4 28.26 2.96 30.00
C GLU A 4 28.68 4.05 28.99
N ASN A 5 29.89 3.96 28.45
CA ASN A 5 30.41 4.91 27.46
C ASN A 5 29.67 4.79 26.12
N GLN A 6 29.24 3.58 25.72
CA GLN A 6 28.32 3.43 24.57
C GLN A 6 26.93 4.01 24.87
N GLN A 7 26.40 3.88 26.09
CA GLN A 7 25.08 4.41 26.42
C GLN A 7 25.04 5.94 26.47
N ASP A 8 26.09 6.61 26.96
CA ASP A 8 26.19 8.08 26.88
C ASP A 8 26.20 8.56 25.42
N LEU A 9 27.10 8.02 24.58
CA LEU A 9 27.16 8.32 23.14
C LEU A 9 25.81 8.11 22.44
N LEU A 10 25.07 7.07 22.81
CA LEU A 10 23.77 6.77 22.21
C LEU A 10 22.61 7.61 22.75
N SER A 11 22.74 8.19 23.94
CA SER A 11 21.73 9.13 24.48
C SER A 11 21.64 10.42 23.65
N ARG A 12 22.78 10.82 23.05
CA ARG A 12 22.98 12.03 22.24
C ARG A 12 22.72 11.82 20.75
N LEU A 13 22.61 10.56 20.31
CA LEU A 13 22.29 10.21 18.92
C LEU A 13 20.79 10.14 18.69
N PHE A 14 20.32 10.97 17.75
CA PHE A 14 18.99 10.94 17.18
C PHE A 14 19.02 10.48 15.72
N MET A 15 18.01 9.73 15.27
CA MET A 15 17.89 9.30 13.87
C MET A 15 16.44 9.41 13.38
N VAL A 16 16.26 9.91 12.17
CA VAL A 16 14.96 10.10 11.52
C VAL A 16 14.99 9.49 10.12
N ARG A 17 14.17 8.47 9.87
CA ARG A 17 13.77 8.10 8.51
C ARG A 17 12.83 9.18 7.96
N HIS A 18 13.06 9.65 6.74
CA HIS A 18 12.20 10.64 6.06
C HIS A 18 10.70 10.33 6.09
N GLY A 19 9.86 11.36 5.89
CA GLY A 19 8.41 11.22 5.77
C GLY A 19 7.96 10.34 4.59
N GLU A 20 6.69 9.96 4.53
CA GLU A 20 6.14 9.24 3.38
C GLU A 20 6.40 9.99 2.07
N SER A 21 7.04 9.32 1.09
CA SER A 21 7.26 9.86 -0.26
C SER A 21 6.23 9.33 -1.27
N THR A 22 6.11 9.99 -2.41
CA THR A 22 5.16 9.60 -3.47
C THR A 22 5.37 8.17 -3.98
N CYS A 23 6.61 7.66 -3.99
CA CYS A 23 6.89 6.25 -4.24
C CYS A 23 6.41 5.34 -3.09
N ASN A 24 6.51 5.79 -1.83
CA ASN A 24 6.07 4.98 -0.69
C ASN A 24 4.55 4.81 -0.65
N SER A 25 3.76 5.85 -0.95
CA SER A 25 2.29 5.77 -0.89
C SER A 25 1.72 4.77 -1.90
N VAL A 26 2.28 4.71 -3.12
CA VAL A 26 1.99 3.68 -4.12
C VAL A 26 2.76 2.37 -3.91
N HIS A 27 3.45 2.22 -2.77
CA HIS A 27 4.18 1.03 -2.36
C HIS A 27 5.20 0.53 -3.41
N ARG A 28 6.00 1.47 -3.95
CA ARG A 28 7.15 1.28 -4.86
C ARG A 28 8.49 1.68 -4.22
N ILE A 29 9.58 1.09 -4.71
CA ILE A 29 10.95 1.38 -4.25
C ILE A 29 11.47 2.64 -4.94
N ALA A 30 11.94 3.63 -4.17
CA ALA A 30 12.52 4.85 -4.74
C ALA A 30 14.02 4.72 -5.07
N GLY A 31 14.79 4.01 -4.22
CA GLY A 31 16.25 4.05 -4.27
C GLY A 31 16.76 5.49 -4.28
N GLN A 32 17.66 5.80 -5.21
CA GLN A 32 18.21 7.15 -5.37
C GLN A 32 17.38 8.07 -6.29
N ARG A 33 16.22 7.64 -6.82
CA ARG A 33 15.29 8.55 -7.51
C ARG A 33 14.70 9.55 -6.52
N ASP A 34 14.59 10.81 -6.94
CA ASP A 34 14.14 11.89 -6.06
C ASP A 34 12.61 12.03 -6.03
N ALA A 35 11.99 11.07 -5.33
CA ALA A 35 10.56 11.12 -5.00
C ALA A 35 10.31 12.09 -3.82
N PRO A 36 9.50 13.16 -3.99
CA PRO A 36 9.21 14.12 -2.92
C PRO A 36 8.29 13.55 -1.83
N LEU A 37 8.13 14.27 -0.72
CA LEU A 37 7.16 13.91 0.33
C LEU A 37 5.72 14.10 -0.13
N THR A 38 4.85 13.18 0.33
CA THR A 38 3.40 13.35 0.27
C THR A 38 2.93 14.40 1.29
N PHE A 39 1.65 14.77 1.27
CA PHE A 39 1.08 15.64 2.29
C PHE A 39 1.12 14.97 3.67
N LEU A 40 0.86 13.65 3.71
CA LEU A 40 1.10 12.83 4.90
C LEU A 40 2.58 12.88 5.34
N GLY A 41 3.55 12.81 4.42
CA GLY A 41 4.97 12.92 4.74
C GLY A 41 5.36 14.23 5.44
N ARG A 42 4.85 15.36 4.96
CA ARG A 42 5.05 16.69 5.59
C ARG A 42 4.46 16.74 7.01
N ILE A 43 3.22 16.27 7.19
CA ILE A 43 2.57 16.19 8.51
C ILE A 43 3.32 15.26 9.48
N GLN A 44 3.96 14.18 8.99
CA GLN A 44 4.78 13.33 9.84
C GLN A 44 6.02 14.09 10.34
N ALA A 45 6.72 14.82 9.46
CA ALA A 45 7.88 15.64 9.83
C ALA A 45 7.52 16.76 10.82
N GLU A 46 6.42 17.50 10.60
CA GLU A 46 5.90 18.49 11.55
C GLU A 46 5.66 17.91 12.95
N LYS A 47 5.20 16.66 13.04
CA LYS A 47 4.91 15.99 14.32
C LYS A 47 6.19 15.56 15.04
N VAL A 48 7.30 15.34 14.33
CA VAL A 48 8.63 15.22 14.94
C VAL A 48 9.10 16.57 15.47
N ALA A 49 9.00 17.64 14.66
CA ALA A 49 9.34 19.01 15.06
C ALA A 49 8.62 19.44 16.35
N LYS A 50 7.30 19.22 16.39
CA LYS A 50 6.45 19.52 17.56
C LYS A 50 6.74 18.62 18.76
N GLY A 51 7.21 17.38 18.55
CA GLY A 51 7.52 16.42 19.60
C GLY A 51 8.88 16.61 20.26
N HIS A 52 9.81 17.31 19.61
CA HIS A 52 11.17 17.58 20.10
C HIS A 52 11.49 19.08 20.23
N ARG A 53 10.46 19.93 20.28
CA ARG A 53 10.61 21.38 20.48
C ARG A 53 11.29 21.64 21.83
N GLY A 54 12.45 22.29 21.82
CA GLY A 54 13.26 22.56 23.01
C GLY A 54 14.34 21.50 23.30
N GLN A 55 14.47 20.46 22.47
CA GLN A 55 15.70 19.68 22.40
C GLN A 55 16.74 20.49 21.62
N HIS A 56 17.89 20.78 22.24
CA HIS A 56 19.05 21.33 21.55
C HIS A 56 19.68 20.27 20.64
N PHE A 57 20.23 20.71 19.51
CA PHE A 57 21.02 19.89 18.59
C PHE A 57 22.22 20.72 18.15
N ASP A 58 23.41 20.15 18.25
CA ASP A 58 24.62 20.81 17.78
C ASP A 58 24.79 20.62 16.26
N ARG A 59 24.42 19.43 15.74
CA ARG A 59 24.60 19.08 14.34
C ARG A 59 23.47 18.21 13.76
N VAL A 60 23.08 18.50 12.52
CA VAL A 60 22.12 17.73 11.72
C VAL A 60 22.79 17.24 10.44
N TYR A 61 23.06 15.94 10.36
CA TYR A 61 23.50 15.29 9.13
C TYR A 61 22.28 14.88 8.30
N VAL A 62 22.25 15.19 7.00
CA VAL A 62 21.10 14.93 6.13
C VAL A 62 21.51 14.42 4.74
N SER A 63 20.73 13.51 4.15
CA SER A 63 20.97 13.10 2.75
C SER A 63 20.51 14.19 1.76
N PRO A 64 21.18 14.36 0.61
CA PRO A 64 20.78 15.32 -0.43
C PRO A 64 19.48 14.99 -1.18
N LEU A 65 18.87 13.82 -1.00
CA LEU A 65 17.59 13.49 -1.65
C LEU A 65 16.45 14.30 -1.01
N THR A 66 15.64 15.01 -1.82
CA THR A 66 14.62 16.00 -1.41
C THR A 66 13.78 15.52 -0.24
N ARG A 67 13.31 14.25 -0.26
CA ARG A 67 12.47 13.71 0.83
C ARG A 67 13.14 13.75 2.21
N ALA A 68 14.45 13.54 2.30
CA ALA A 68 15.19 13.64 3.55
C ALA A 68 15.47 15.10 3.90
N TYR A 69 15.94 15.91 2.93
CA TYR A 69 16.19 17.34 3.12
C TYR A 69 14.92 18.10 3.56
N GLU A 70 13.79 17.88 2.91
CA GLU A 70 12.50 18.47 3.25
C GLU A 70 11.97 17.98 4.61
N THR A 71 12.27 16.73 5.00
CA THR A 71 11.99 16.23 6.35
C THR A 71 12.84 16.99 7.38
N ALA A 72 14.14 17.15 7.14
CA ALA A 72 15.05 17.86 8.04
C ALA A 72 14.66 19.34 8.16
N ASN A 73 14.38 20.02 7.05
CA ASN A 73 13.93 21.41 7.05
C ASN A 73 12.61 21.61 7.80
N THR A 74 11.65 20.69 7.65
CA THR A 74 10.40 20.74 8.43
C THR A 74 10.62 20.52 9.94
N ILE A 75 11.68 19.84 10.34
CA ILE A 75 12.00 19.56 11.76
C ILE A 75 12.84 20.68 12.39
N PHE A 76 13.90 21.10 11.71
CA PHE A 76 14.96 21.95 12.24
C PHE A 76 14.94 23.39 11.72
N ARG A 77 14.18 23.68 10.66
CA ARG A 77 14.18 24.97 9.94
C ARG A 77 15.59 25.34 9.44
N LEU A 78 16.13 24.52 8.56
CA LEU A 78 17.48 24.70 8.01
C LEU A 78 17.63 26.05 7.27
N ASP A 79 16.51 26.62 6.79
CA ASP A 79 16.46 27.93 6.13
C ASP A 79 16.32 29.12 7.11
N ALA A 80 16.29 28.91 8.43
CA ALA A 80 16.10 29.96 9.44
C ALA A 80 17.44 30.46 10.01
N THR A 81 17.62 31.78 10.07
CA THR A 81 18.80 32.44 10.64
C THR A 81 18.71 32.59 12.17
N ASP A 82 18.20 31.56 12.86
CA ASP A 82 18.12 31.53 14.33
C ASP A 82 19.52 31.20 14.90
N ALA A 83 19.99 31.91 15.93
CA ALA A 83 21.34 31.71 16.48
C ALA A 83 21.52 30.34 17.19
N ASP A 84 20.41 29.70 17.57
CA ASP A 84 20.37 28.36 18.16
C ASP A 84 20.13 27.25 17.11
N ALA A 85 20.32 27.54 15.81
CA ALA A 85 20.17 26.56 14.74
C ALA A 85 21.35 25.55 14.71
N PRO A 86 21.09 24.25 14.49
CA PRO A 86 22.14 23.24 14.40
C PRO A 86 23.00 23.42 13.15
N GLU A 87 24.27 23.02 13.23
CA GLU A 87 25.14 22.91 12.06
C GLU A 87 24.57 21.88 11.06
N VAL A 88 24.35 22.31 9.81
CA VAL A 88 23.70 21.50 8.78
C VAL A 88 24.74 20.90 7.83
N VAL A 89 24.87 19.58 7.82
CA VAL A 89 25.82 18.86 6.96
C VAL A 89 25.08 17.96 5.99
N VAL A 90 25.12 18.28 4.71
CA VAL A 90 24.53 17.46 3.63
C VAL A 90 25.57 16.46 3.15
N ASP A 91 25.28 15.15 3.27
CA ASP A 91 26.24 14.09 2.93
C ASP A 91 25.64 13.07 1.94
N GLU A 92 26.31 12.86 0.80
CA GLU A 92 25.92 11.85 -0.20
C GLU A 92 25.97 10.42 0.35
N ARG A 93 26.85 10.15 1.31
CA ARG A 93 26.97 8.86 2.00
C ARG A 93 25.70 8.48 2.75
N LEU A 94 24.83 9.45 3.05
CA LEU A 94 23.51 9.23 3.65
C LEU A 94 22.37 8.97 2.65
N MET A 95 22.62 8.91 1.34
CA MET A 95 21.59 8.55 0.36
C MET A 95 21.09 7.11 0.53
N GLU A 96 19.82 6.83 0.20
CA GLU A 96 19.30 5.45 0.19
C GLU A 96 20.14 4.57 -0.76
N ARG A 97 20.15 3.25 -0.52
CA ARG A 97 20.77 2.30 -1.46
C ARG A 97 20.19 2.48 -2.87
N ASP A 98 21.04 2.50 -3.90
CA ASP A 98 20.55 2.35 -5.27
C ASP A 98 20.13 0.89 -5.50
N PHE A 99 18.85 0.72 -5.82
CA PHE A 99 18.24 -0.58 -6.09
C PHE A 99 18.23 -0.94 -7.59
N GLY A 100 18.75 -0.08 -8.47
CA GLY A 100 18.92 -0.40 -9.89
C GLY A 100 17.63 -0.88 -10.56
N SER A 101 17.62 -2.12 -11.05
CA SER A 101 16.45 -2.78 -11.67
C SER A 101 15.22 -2.95 -10.76
N TYR A 102 15.37 -2.81 -9.45
CA TYR A 102 14.27 -2.79 -8.47
C TYR A 102 13.72 -1.37 -8.22
N THR A 103 14.39 -0.32 -8.71
CA THR A 103 13.90 1.06 -8.62
C THR A 103 12.59 1.21 -9.41
N LEU A 104 11.61 1.90 -8.81
CA LEU A 104 10.22 2.04 -9.25
C LEU A 104 9.39 0.74 -9.36
N GLU A 105 9.94 -0.44 -9.07
CA GLU A 105 9.15 -1.67 -8.91
C GLU A 105 8.34 -1.66 -7.61
N SER A 106 7.25 -2.45 -7.58
CA SER A 106 6.44 -2.63 -6.37
C SER A 106 6.88 -3.87 -5.58
N LYS A 107 6.96 -3.74 -4.24
CA LYS A 107 7.37 -4.84 -3.33
C LYS A 107 6.58 -6.14 -3.59
N SER A 108 5.26 -6.06 -3.79
CA SER A 108 4.43 -7.26 -3.98
C SER A 108 4.64 -7.95 -5.34
N ILE A 109 5.07 -7.20 -6.37
CA ILE A 109 5.43 -7.74 -7.69
C ILE A 109 6.76 -8.49 -7.59
N LEU A 110 7.77 -7.86 -6.97
CA LEU A 110 9.08 -8.47 -6.76
C LEU A 110 8.98 -9.74 -5.89
N GLN A 111 8.24 -9.70 -4.79
CA GLN A 111 7.95 -10.87 -3.95
C GLN A 111 7.23 -12.00 -4.71
N ARG A 112 6.43 -11.70 -5.75
CA ARG A 112 5.82 -12.71 -6.66
C ARG A 112 6.71 -13.13 -7.84
N ARG A 113 7.72 -12.34 -8.18
CA ARG A 113 8.65 -12.62 -9.30
C ARG A 113 9.83 -13.49 -8.84
N HIS A 114 10.36 -13.21 -7.65
CA HIS A 114 11.57 -13.83 -7.10
C HIS A 114 11.31 -14.64 -5.81
N GLY A 115 10.15 -14.48 -5.18
CA GLY A 115 9.86 -15.05 -3.87
C GLY A 115 10.19 -14.08 -2.72
N ILE A 116 9.54 -14.28 -1.57
CA ILE A 116 9.68 -13.38 -0.41
C ILE A 116 11.10 -13.41 0.17
N ALA A 117 11.69 -14.60 0.30
CA ALA A 117 13.05 -14.74 0.84
C ALA A 117 14.11 -14.10 -0.08
N GLU A 118 13.97 -14.20 -1.40
CA GLU A 118 14.87 -13.55 -2.36
C GLU A 118 14.70 -12.02 -2.34
N TYR A 119 13.46 -11.53 -2.29
CA TYR A 119 13.19 -10.10 -2.12
C TYR A 119 13.84 -9.54 -0.86
N GLU A 120 13.63 -10.18 0.31
CA GLU A 120 14.21 -9.69 1.57
C GLU A 120 15.74 -9.82 1.60
N ARG A 121 16.34 -10.80 0.87
CA ARG A 121 17.80 -10.86 0.64
C ARG A 121 18.27 -9.68 -0.22
N ALA A 122 17.67 -9.45 -1.39
CA ALA A 122 18.04 -8.36 -2.29
C ALA A 122 17.97 -6.97 -1.63
N MET A 123 17.07 -6.77 -0.65
CA MET A 123 17.02 -5.54 0.15
C MET A 123 18.16 -5.41 1.16
N ASN A 124 18.69 -6.51 1.70
CA ASN A 124 19.60 -6.53 2.85
C ASN A 124 21.04 -7.00 2.55
N ALA A 125 21.27 -7.50 1.34
CA ALA A 125 22.53 -8.09 0.88
C ALA A 125 22.62 -7.96 -0.65
N ASP A 126 23.63 -8.58 -1.24
CA ASP A 126 23.69 -8.81 -2.69
C ASP A 126 22.80 -9.98 -3.11
N SER A 127 22.24 -9.88 -4.32
CA SER A 127 21.35 -10.90 -4.90
C SER A 127 21.45 -10.88 -6.43
N PRO A 128 21.47 -12.05 -7.09
CA PRO A 128 21.55 -12.14 -8.55
C PRO A 128 20.28 -11.67 -9.28
N THR A 129 19.23 -11.24 -8.58
CA THR A 129 18.00 -10.73 -9.20
C THR A 129 17.96 -9.19 -9.30
N MET A 130 18.88 -8.49 -8.64
CA MET A 130 19.01 -7.04 -8.71
C MET A 130 20.21 -6.67 -9.61
N HIS A 131 20.04 -5.68 -10.49
CA HIS A 131 21.03 -5.33 -11.52
C HIS A 131 21.19 -3.81 -11.63
N GLY A 132 22.39 -3.33 -11.93
CA GLY A 132 22.63 -1.92 -12.24
C GLY A 132 22.31 -0.96 -11.10
N GLY A 133 22.65 -1.35 -9.87
CA GLY A 133 22.56 -0.53 -8.66
C GLY A 133 23.71 -0.87 -7.71
N GLU A 134 23.67 -0.35 -6.48
CA GLU A 134 24.76 -0.53 -5.51
C GLU A 134 24.85 -1.96 -4.98
N THR A 135 26.05 -2.54 -5.02
CA THR A 135 26.34 -3.74 -4.23
C THR A 135 26.17 -3.43 -2.73
N PHE A 136 25.83 -4.45 -1.94
CA PHE A 136 25.70 -4.27 -0.51
C PHE A 136 27.04 -3.93 0.15
N ALA A 137 28.16 -4.38 -0.43
CA ALA A 137 29.50 -3.91 -0.06
C ALA A 137 29.62 -2.38 -0.22
N GLN A 138 29.46 -1.84 -1.43
CA GLN A 138 29.56 -0.39 -1.70
C GLN A 138 28.62 0.45 -0.81
N PHE A 139 27.36 0.02 -0.68
CA PHE A 139 26.38 0.68 0.19
C PHE A 139 26.83 0.67 1.66
N LYS A 140 27.30 -0.48 2.15
CA LYS A 140 27.77 -0.65 3.53
C LYS A 140 29.03 0.18 3.79
N ASP A 141 29.98 0.16 2.87
CA ASP A 141 31.28 0.84 3.00
C ASP A 141 31.10 2.37 3.02
N ARG A 142 30.26 2.96 2.17
CA ARG A 142 30.03 4.42 2.21
C ARG A 142 29.31 4.90 3.47
N VAL A 143 28.32 4.14 3.96
CA VAL A 143 27.62 4.48 5.22
C VAL A 143 28.54 4.25 6.42
N HIS A 144 29.49 3.31 6.34
CA HIS A 144 30.52 3.10 7.37
C HIS A 144 31.57 4.22 7.39
N ALA A 145 31.97 4.75 6.23
CA ALA A 145 32.82 5.93 6.14
C ALA A 145 32.19 7.13 6.88
N PHE A 146 30.92 7.44 6.59
CA PHE A 146 30.15 8.44 7.34
C PHE A 146 30.10 8.15 8.86
N TYR A 147 29.92 6.88 9.24
CA TYR A 147 29.85 6.49 10.64
C TYR A 147 31.16 6.78 11.41
N GLU A 148 32.32 6.38 10.87
CA GLU A 148 33.62 6.57 11.54
C GLU A 148 34.20 7.99 11.38
N GLU A 149 33.94 8.68 10.27
CA GLU A 149 34.56 9.98 9.95
C GLU A 149 33.76 11.17 10.49
N GLU A 150 32.42 11.09 10.50
CA GLU A 150 31.54 12.20 10.87
C GLU A 150 30.76 11.94 12.16
N LEU A 151 30.04 10.83 12.21
CA LEU A 151 29.06 10.59 13.28
C LEU A 151 29.72 10.25 14.61
N LEU A 152 30.65 9.30 14.60
CA LEU A 152 31.32 8.83 15.80
C LEU A 152 32.29 9.88 16.40
N PRO A 153 33.02 10.70 15.62
CA PRO A 153 33.78 11.83 16.14
C PRO A 153 32.89 12.93 16.75
N ALA A 154 31.76 13.27 16.13
CA ALA A 154 30.79 14.22 16.69
C ALA A 154 30.28 13.79 18.07
N LEU A 155 29.77 12.55 18.18
CA LEU A 155 29.30 12.01 19.45
C LEU A 155 30.44 11.94 20.50
N ARG A 156 31.68 11.63 20.10
CA ARG A 156 32.86 11.65 21.00
C ARG A 156 33.26 13.06 21.47
N ARG A 157 32.96 14.12 20.72
CA ARG A 157 33.09 15.51 21.19
C ARG A 157 31.97 15.91 22.17
N GLY A 158 30.95 15.05 22.32
CA GLY A 158 29.81 15.25 23.21
C GLY A 158 28.60 15.92 22.56
N GLU A 159 28.64 16.13 21.24
CA GLU A 159 27.58 16.78 20.46
C GLU A 159 26.27 15.98 20.48
N VAL A 160 25.14 16.69 20.50
CA VAL A 160 23.80 16.15 20.28
C VAL A 160 23.50 16.20 18.79
N VAL A 161 23.43 15.01 18.18
CA VAL A 161 23.43 14.86 16.72
C VAL A 161 22.13 14.23 16.23
N CYS A 162 21.55 14.76 15.15
CA CYS A 162 20.50 14.07 14.40
C CYS A 162 20.95 13.65 13.01
N VAL A 163 20.62 12.41 12.61
CA VAL A 163 20.80 11.91 11.23
C VAL A 163 19.45 11.77 10.55
N VAL A 164 19.18 12.57 9.52
CA VAL A 164 17.93 12.54 8.73
C VAL A 164 18.19 11.88 7.37
N SER A 165 17.72 10.64 7.22
CA SER A 165 18.07 9.78 6.08
C SER A 165 16.93 8.79 5.75
N HIS A 166 17.25 7.60 5.26
CA HIS A 166 16.33 6.63 4.70
C HIS A 166 16.31 5.32 5.49
N LYS A 167 15.54 4.34 5.01
CA LYS A 167 15.25 3.14 5.80
C LYS A 167 16.53 2.34 6.03
N TYR A 168 17.21 1.94 4.95
CA TYR A 168 18.31 0.99 5.05
C TYR A 168 19.59 1.64 5.58
N VAL A 169 19.75 2.96 5.39
CA VAL A 169 20.86 3.73 6.00
C VAL A 169 20.71 3.77 7.52
N VAL A 170 19.54 4.14 8.05
CA VAL A 170 19.30 4.16 9.50
C VAL A 170 19.38 2.75 10.10
N GLU A 171 18.81 1.74 9.43
CA GLU A 171 18.93 0.33 9.84
C GLU A 171 20.39 -0.15 9.87
N LEU A 172 21.23 0.30 8.94
CA LEU A 172 22.65 -0.06 8.88
C LEU A 172 23.49 0.65 9.95
N ILE A 173 23.28 1.95 10.18
CA ILE A 173 23.92 2.69 11.28
C ILE A 173 23.58 2.02 12.63
N CYS A 174 22.33 1.57 12.82
CA CYS A 174 21.96 0.76 13.99
C CYS A 174 22.75 -0.55 14.09
N ARG A 175 23.04 -1.25 12.99
CA ARG A 175 23.82 -2.50 13.01
C ARG A 175 25.28 -2.27 13.43
N PHE A 176 25.92 -1.19 12.96
CA PHE A 176 27.28 -0.81 13.37
C PHE A 176 27.35 -0.53 14.88
N ILE A 177 26.47 0.34 15.37
CA ILE A 177 26.32 0.70 16.79
C ILE A 177 26.18 -0.52 17.71
N LEU A 178 25.38 -1.50 17.28
CA LEU A 178 25.01 -2.67 18.08
C LEU A 178 26.03 -3.81 18.00
N ALA A 179 27.12 -3.65 17.24
CA ALA A 179 28.14 -4.68 16.99
C ALA A 179 27.55 -6.06 16.63
N ARG A 180 26.47 -6.06 15.83
CA ARG A 180 25.71 -7.26 15.47
C ARG A 180 26.40 -8.05 14.35
N PRO A 181 26.33 -9.39 14.35
CA PRO A 181 26.75 -10.22 13.21
C PRO A 181 26.06 -9.83 11.90
N ALA A 182 26.79 -9.87 10.78
CA ALA A 182 26.30 -9.39 9.49
C ALA A 182 25.17 -10.26 8.88
N ASP A 183 25.06 -11.51 9.32
CA ASP A 183 24.04 -12.49 8.93
C ASP A 183 22.69 -12.30 9.66
N GLU A 184 22.67 -11.59 10.80
CA GLU A 184 21.43 -11.16 11.47
C GLU A 184 20.69 -10.02 10.72
N SER A 185 20.71 -9.99 9.38
CA SER A 185 20.06 -8.92 8.63
C SER A 185 18.52 -8.96 8.78
N TYR A 186 17.95 -7.97 9.47
CA TYR A 186 16.51 -7.78 9.68
C TYR A 186 16.00 -6.44 9.09
N ASP A 187 14.76 -6.47 8.59
CA ASP A 187 13.92 -5.29 8.31
C ASP A 187 13.33 -4.81 9.65
N LEU A 188 13.74 -3.63 10.17
CA LEU A 188 13.21 -3.07 11.42
C LEU A 188 11.81 -2.46 11.24
N ARG A 189 11.28 -2.44 10.01
CA ARG A 189 10.00 -1.83 9.64
C ARG A 189 9.89 -0.40 10.18
N LEU A 190 11.00 0.35 10.06
CA LEU A 190 11.15 1.69 10.61
C LEU A 190 10.07 2.62 10.04
N PRO A 191 9.23 3.23 10.90
CA PRO A 191 8.20 4.16 10.45
C PRO A 191 8.81 5.43 9.84
N ASN A 192 8.15 5.95 8.81
CA ASN A 192 8.46 7.26 8.25
C ASN A 192 8.25 8.37 9.29
N SER A 193 9.20 9.31 9.36
CA SER A 193 9.24 10.46 10.27
C SER A 193 8.80 10.13 11.70
N GLN A 194 9.55 9.23 12.33
CA GLN A 194 9.57 9.06 13.78
C GLN A 194 11.02 9.16 14.26
N MET A 195 11.28 10.00 15.26
CA MET A 195 12.59 10.10 15.90
C MET A 195 12.91 8.81 16.67
N LEU A 196 14.10 8.27 16.44
CA LEU A 196 14.76 7.25 17.25
C LEU A 196 15.84 7.93 18.09
N GLN A 197 16.07 7.45 19.32
CA GLN A 197 17.08 7.95 20.25
C GLN A 197 17.47 6.82 21.22
N GLY A 198 18.76 6.66 21.51
CA GLY A 198 19.27 5.74 22.55
C GLY A 198 18.67 4.34 22.53
N ASP A 199 18.35 3.82 23.73
CA ASP A 199 17.81 2.47 23.96
C ASP A 199 16.51 2.15 23.18
N ARG A 200 15.84 3.16 22.59
CA ARG A 200 14.70 2.91 21.70
C ARG A 200 15.13 2.11 20.46
N ILE A 201 16.38 2.24 20.03
CA ILE A 201 17.00 1.43 18.96
C ILE A 201 16.95 -0.06 19.33
N HIS A 202 17.46 -0.43 20.51
CA HIS A 202 17.37 -1.80 21.05
C HIS A 202 15.92 -2.29 21.15
N SER A 203 14.97 -1.42 21.51
CA SER A 203 13.56 -1.80 21.61
C SER A 203 12.89 -2.08 20.26
N TYR A 204 13.34 -1.48 19.15
CA TYR A 204 12.90 -1.89 17.81
C TYR A 204 13.48 -3.26 17.44
N VAL A 205 14.79 -3.46 17.63
CA VAL A 205 15.49 -4.73 17.32
C VAL A 205 14.87 -5.91 18.07
N LYS A 206 14.65 -5.78 19.38
CA LYS A 206 14.16 -6.87 20.24
C LYS A 206 12.73 -7.33 19.92
N ASN A 207 11.90 -6.45 19.36
CA ASN A 207 10.47 -6.73 19.12
C ASN A 207 10.16 -7.22 17.70
N GLU A 208 11.13 -7.22 16.78
CA GLU A 208 10.87 -7.46 15.36
C GLU A 208 11.07 -8.94 14.99
N ASN A 209 9.97 -9.65 14.73
CA ASN A 209 9.98 -11.09 14.43
C ASN A 209 10.00 -11.35 12.91
N LYS A 210 11.19 -11.66 12.37
CA LYS A 210 11.44 -11.94 10.94
C LYS A 210 10.51 -13.02 10.38
N THR A 211 10.30 -14.12 11.10
CA THR A 211 9.44 -15.24 10.68
C THR A 211 7.97 -14.81 10.58
N MET A 212 7.45 -14.13 11.59
CA MET A 212 6.07 -13.61 11.55
C MET A 212 5.87 -12.56 10.46
N ASN A 213 6.86 -11.67 10.26
CA ASN A 213 6.84 -10.70 9.16
C ASN A 213 6.78 -11.39 7.77
N MET A 214 7.53 -12.48 7.58
CA MET A 214 7.46 -13.28 6.35
C MET A 214 6.09 -13.96 6.19
N VAL A 215 5.44 -14.43 7.27
CA VAL A 215 4.07 -14.98 7.24
C VAL A 215 3.03 -13.91 6.88
N TYR A 216 3.10 -12.71 7.47
CA TYR A 216 2.19 -11.60 7.14
C TYR A 216 2.31 -11.18 5.67
N ASP A 217 3.54 -11.08 5.16
CA ASP A 217 3.80 -10.79 3.75
C ASP A 217 3.31 -11.95 2.86
N TRP A 218 3.50 -13.22 3.26
CA TRP A 218 3.03 -14.39 2.53
C TRP A 218 1.51 -14.41 2.36
N ILE A 219 0.73 -14.06 3.38
CA ILE A 219 -0.74 -13.97 3.33
C ILE A 219 -1.19 -12.93 2.28
N VAL A 220 -0.50 -11.78 2.21
CA VAL A 220 -0.80 -10.70 1.26
C VAL A 220 -0.38 -11.07 -0.18
N VAL A 221 0.83 -11.60 -0.33
CA VAL A 221 1.42 -12.01 -1.61
C VAL A 221 0.62 -13.14 -2.26
N ASN A 222 0.17 -14.11 -1.46
CA ASN A 222 -0.51 -15.35 -1.88
C ASN A 222 -2.01 -15.37 -1.52
N HIS A 223 -2.67 -14.21 -1.41
CA HIS A 223 -4.09 -14.13 -1.13
C HIS A 223 -5.02 -15.01 -2.01
N PRO A 224 -4.72 -15.35 -3.30
CA PRO A 224 -5.52 -16.31 -4.05
C PRO A 224 -5.55 -17.70 -3.39
N VAL A 225 -4.41 -18.14 -2.85
CA VAL A 225 -4.28 -19.40 -2.11
C VAL A 225 -5.06 -19.31 -0.79
N VAL A 226 -4.90 -18.21 -0.04
CA VAL A 226 -5.60 -18.02 1.25
C VAL A 226 -7.11 -18.03 1.08
N PHE A 227 -7.64 -17.32 0.07
CA PHE A 227 -9.07 -17.33 -0.25
C PHE A 227 -9.54 -18.72 -0.69
N CYS A 228 -8.79 -19.44 -1.53
CA CYS A 228 -9.17 -20.78 -1.98
C CYS A 228 -9.06 -21.85 -0.88
N VAL A 229 -8.17 -21.68 0.11
CA VAL A 229 -8.11 -22.54 1.31
C VAL A 229 -9.33 -22.29 2.20
N GLY A 230 -9.74 -21.03 2.41
CA GLY A 230 -10.98 -20.72 3.13
C GLY A 230 -12.23 -21.25 2.42
N LEU A 231 -12.29 -21.09 1.10
CA LEU A 231 -13.34 -21.64 0.23
C LEU A 231 -13.44 -23.16 0.36
N ALA A 232 -12.32 -23.89 0.25
CA ALA A 232 -12.28 -25.34 0.41
C ALA A 232 -12.65 -25.78 1.85
N ALA A 233 -12.16 -25.09 2.87
CA ALA A 233 -12.50 -25.40 4.27
C ALA A 233 -14.00 -25.21 4.56
N GLY A 234 -14.62 -24.14 4.05
CA GLY A 234 -16.05 -23.91 4.17
C GLY A 234 -16.90 -24.96 3.43
N LEU A 235 -16.50 -25.37 2.22
CA LEU A 235 -17.18 -26.42 1.46
C LEU A 235 -17.05 -27.81 2.12
N LEU A 236 -15.85 -28.17 2.61
CA LEU A 236 -15.63 -29.44 3.32
C LEU A 236 -16.38 -29.50 4.65
N ALA A 237 -16.48 -28.38 5.37
CA ALA A 237 -17.27 -28.29 6.59
C ALA A 237 -18.79 -28.39 6.32
N ASN A 238 -19.29 -27.76 5.24
CA ASN A 238 -20.68 -27.93 4.77
C ASN A 238 -20.98 -29.40 4.43
N LEU A 239 -20.10 -30.05 3.64
CA LEU A 239 -20.17 -31.49 3.34
C LEU A 239 -20.14 -32.40 4.58
N ALA A 240 -19.52 -31.94 5.67
CA ALA A 240 -19.49 -32.63 6.96
C ALA A 240 -20.70 -32.29 7.88
N GLY A 241 -21.71 -31.58 7.38
CA GLY A 241 -22.93 -31.21 8.11
C GLY A 241 -22.81 -29.97 9.01
N VAL A 242 -21.72 -29.19 8.89
CA VAL A 242 -21.49 -28.00 9.73
C VAL A 242 -22.20 -26.77 9.15
N HIS A 243 -23.46 -26.57 9.54
CA HIS A 243 -24.30 -25.46 9.04
C HIS A 243 -24.36 -24.28 10.03
N LEU A 244 -23.23 -23.61 10.25
CA LEU A 244 -23.15 -22.43 11.12
C LEU A 244 -23.77 -21.19 10.45
N SER A 245 -24.97 -20.82 10.90
CA SER A 245 -25.69 -19.66 10.35
C SER A 245 -25.13 -18.32 10.87
N ALA A 246 -24.19 -17.73 10.14
CA ALA A 246 -23.83 -16.32 10.34
C ALA A 246 -25.02 -15.40 9.98
N SER A 247 -25.29 -14.39 10.82
CA SER A 247 -26.28 -13.37 10.51
C SER A 247 -25.75 -12.36 9.48
N PRO A 248 -26.62 -11.72 8.67
CA PRO A 248 -26.20 -10.68 7.72
C PRO A 248 -25.39 -9.55 8.38
N TYR A 249 -25.67 -9.23 9.65
CA TYR A 249 -24.95 -8.21 10.41
C TYR A 249 -23.50 -8.62 10.75
N VAL A 250 -23.24 -9.90 11.04
CA VAL A 250 -21.87 -10.41 11.25
C VAL A 250 -21.07 -10.38 9.95
N LEU A 251 -21.71 -10.81 8.85
CA LEU A 251 -21.12 -10.75 7.50
C LEU A 251 -20.80 -9.30 7.10
N LEU A 252 -21.72 -8.37 7.36
CA LEU A 252 -21.52 -6.94 7.15
C LEU A 252 -20.37 -6.38 8.01
N MET A 253 -20.27 -6.77 9.29
CA MET A 253 -19.19 -6.34 10.18
C MET A 253 -17.81 -6.78 9.68
N LEU A 254 -17.67 -8.03 9.19
CA LEU A 254 -16.41 -8.51 8.62
C LEU A 254 -15.98 -7.68 7.40
N LEU A 255 -16.93 -7.35 6.52
CA LEU A 255 -16.70 -6.50 5.35
C LEU A 255 -16.30 -5.06 5.77
N VAL A 256 -16.99 -4.48 6.75
CA VAL A 256 -16.68 -3.14 7.32
C VAL A 256 -15.27 -3.10 7.91
N LEU A 257 -14.87 -4.11 8.69
CA LEU A 257 -13.55 -4.18 9.33
C LEU A 257 -12.42 -4.34 8.30
N ALA A 258 -12.58 -5.26 7.34
CA ALA A 258 -11.62 -5.42 6.24
C ALA A 258 -11.50 -4.14 5.41
N SER A 259 -12.62 -3.44 5.18
CA SER A 259 -12.65 -2.16 4.48
C SER A 259 -11.87 -1.07 5.20
N ALA A 260 -12.09 -0.92 6.51
CA ALA A 260 -11.40 0.07 7.33
C ALA A 260 -9.89 -0.15 7.35
N ILE A 261 -9.44 -1.39 7.56
CA ILE A 261 -8.01 -1.76 7.56
C ILE A 261 -7.34 -1.41 6.22
N THR A 262 -8.00 -1.71 5.09
CA THR A 262 -7.48 -1.40 3.76
C THR A 262 -7.45 0.11 3.50
N MET A 263 -8.53 0.84 3.81
CA MET A 263 -8.60 2.30 3.63
C MET A 263 -7.59 3.06 4.52
N CYS A 264 -7.18 2.51 5.67
CA CYS A 264 -6.21 3.15 6.55
C CYS A 264 -4.85 3.49 5.89
N ARG A 265 -4.38 2.76 4.86
CA ARG A 265 -3.15 3.13 4.10
C ARG A 265 -3.37 4.29 3.10
N ILE A 266 -4.61 4.56 2.68
CA ILE A 266 -4.92 5.44 1.54
C ILE A 266 -4.80 6.93 1.93
N GLU A 267 -4.02 7.71 1.16
CA GLU A 267 -3.87 9.17 1.36
C GLU A 267 -5.08 9.96 0.81
N LEU A 268 -6.12 10.08 1.63
CA LEU A 268 -7.44 10.59 1.23
C LEU A 268 -7.46 12.02 0.65
N GLU A 269 -6.47 12.88 0.91
CA GLU A 269 -6.42 14.24 0.33
C GLU A 269 -6.33 14.20 -1.21
N ASN A 270 -5.46 13.32 -1.72
CA ASN A 270 -5.26 13.16 -3.16
C ASN A 270 -6.46 12.48 -3.86
N ALA A 271 -7.39 11.88 -3.12
CA ALA A 271 -8.54 11.18 -3.70
C ALA A 271 -9.45 12.08 -4.53
N ARG A 272 -9.57 13.37 -4.20
CA ARG A 272 -10.38 14.34 -4.97
C ARG A 272 -9.96 14.35 -6.44
N THR A 273 -8.66 14.37 -6.72
CA THR A 273 -8.08 14.41 -8.07
C THR A 273 -8.55 13.24 -8.93
N PHE A 274 -8.53 12.03 -8.37
CA PHE A 274 -8.97 10.80 -9.06
C PHE A 274 -10.50 10.69 -9.17
N VAL A 275 -11.24 11.20 -8.18
CA VAL A 275 -12.72 11.27 -8.23
C VAL A 275 -13.21 12.29 -9.27
N THR A 276 -12.45 13.34 -9.56
CA THR A 276 -12.73 14.31 -10.63
C THR A 276 -12.13 13.97 -12.00
N ASP A 277 -11.34 12.90 -12.12
CA ASP A 277 -10.70 12.53 -13.38
C ASP A 277 -11.74 12.12 -14.43
N ARG A 278 -11.71 12.80 -15.59
CA ARG A 278 -12.58 12.53 -16.74
C ARG A 278 -12.46 11.09 -17.26
N GLY A 279 -11.29 10.46 -17.15
CA GLY A 279 -11.11 9.05 -17.53
C GLY A 279 -11.87 8.12 -16.59
N THR A 280 -11.68 8.30 -15.28
CA THR A 280 -12.34 7.53 -14.22
C THR A 280 -13.85 7.75 -14.22
N LEU A 281 -14.33 8.99 -14.37
CA LEU A 281 -15.76 9.31 -14.49
C LEU A 281 -16.42 8.65 -15.71
N ARG A 282 -15.78 8.72 -16.90
CA ARG A 282 -16.26 8.04 -18.11
C ARG A 282 -16.27 6.52 -17.94
N SER A 283 -15.22 5.96 -17.35
CA SER A 283 -15.10 4.54 -17.04
C SER A 283 -16.25 4.06 -16.15
N VAL A 284 -16.54 4.80 -15.07
CA VAL A 284 -17.63 4.47 -14.15
C VAL A 284 -19.00 4.61 -14.80
N ALA A 285 -19.26 5.72 -15.50
CA ALA A 285 -20.54 5.94 -16.17
C ALA A 285 -20.83 4.91 -17.28
N LEU A 286 -19.81 4.48 -18.02
CA LEU A 286 -19.95 3.43 -19.02
C LEU A 286 -20.22 2.06 -18.38
N ARG A 287 -19.42 1.67 -17.38
CA ARG A 287 -19.45 0.31 -16.79
C ARG A 287 -20.57 0.09 -15.78
N TYR A 288 -20.93 1.08 -14.97
CA TYR A 288 -21.87 0.95 -13.84
C TYR A 288 -23.13 1.82 -13.98
N LEU A 289 -23.43 2.37 -15.17
CA LEU A 289 -24.72 3.00 -15.50
C LEU A 289 -25.18 2.60 -16.90
N ALA A 290 -24.42 2.95 -17.94
CA ALA A 290 -24.86 2.76 -19.33
C ALA A 290 -24.96 1.27 -19.71
N LEU A 291 -23.89 0.49 -19.51
CA LEU A 291 -23.85 -0.92 -19.89
C LEU A 291 -24.88 -1.79 -19.12
N PRO A 292 -25.05 -1.67 -17.79
CA PRO A 292 -26.01 -2.49 -17.07
C PRO A 292 -27.46 -2.12 -17.35
N ILE A 293 -27.79 -0.84 -17.49
CA ILE A 293 -29.16 -0.39 -17.83
C ILE A 293 -29.53 -0.82 -19.25
N ALA A 294 -28.62 -0.68 -20.23
CA ALA A 294 -28.85 -1.15 -21.59
C ALA A 294 -29.03 -2.67 -21.66
N PHE A 295 -28.25 -3.44 -20.89
CA PHE A 295 -28.40 -4.89 -20.82
C PHE A 295 -29.69 -5.30 -20.11
N ALA A 296 -30.08 -4.65 -19.00
CA ALA A 296 -31.36 -4.89 -18.33
C ALA A 296 -32.57 -4.54 -19.20
N ALA A 297 -32.50 -3.46 -19.99
CA ALA A 297 -33.54 -3.11 -20.96
C ALA A 297 -33.67 -4.16 -22.08
N LEU A 298 -32.56 -4.76 -22.52
CA LEU A 298 -32.58 -5.90 -23.46
C LEU A 298 -33.24 -7.15 -22.85
N VAL A 299 -32.93 -7.45 -21.57
CA VAL A 299 -33.53 -8.56 -20.82
C VAL A 299 -35.05 -8.37 -20.69
N ALA A 300 -35.48 -7.18 -20.26
CA ALA A 300 -36.89 -6.82 -20.15
C ALA A 300 -37.62 -6.89 -21.51
N TRP A 301 -36.99 -6.42 -22.59
CA TRP A 301 -37.53 -6.51 -23.95
C TRP A 301 -37.66 -7.96 -24.45
N SER A 302 -36.80 -8.87 -23.98
CA SER A 302 -36.88 -10.31 -24.30
C SER A 302 -37.86 -11.12 -23.46
N ASP A 303 -38.66 -10.48 -22.58
CA ASP A 303 -39.57 -11.10 -21.61
C ASP A 303 -38.88 -12.18 -20.73
N ALA A 304 -37.59 -11.99 -20.47
CA ALA A 304 -36.76 -12.93 -19.73
C ALA A 304 -36.92 -12.72 -18.22
N GLY A 305 -37.96 -13.32 -17.65
CA GLY A 305 -38.43 -13.12 -16.27
C GLY A 305 -37.40 -13.25 -15.14
N SER A 306 -37.83 -12.91 -13.92
CA SER A 306 -36.98 -12.52 -12.78
C SER A 306 -35.92 -13.52 -12.31
N THR A 307 -36.07 -14.80 -12.61
CA THR A 307 -35.10 -15.86 -12.26
C THR A 307 -34.15 -16.23 -13.40
N SER A 308 -34.25 -15.54 -14.55
CA SER A 308 -33.45 -15.85 -15.73
C SER A 308 -31.95 -15.56 -15.54
N THR A 309 -31.12 -16.36 -16.21
CA THR A 309 -29.66 -16.17 -16.25
C THR A 309 -29.27 -14.76 -16.69
N ALA A 310 -30.05 -14.16 -17.61
CA ALA A 310 -29.79 -12.82 -18.12
C ALA A 310 -30.20 -11.71 -17.13
N ALA A 311 -31.34 -11.84 -16.45
CA ALA A 311 -31.73 -10.96 -15.34
C ALA A 311 -30.66 -10.93 -14.23
N ILE A 312 -30.23 -12.11 -13.76
CA ILE A 312 -29.21 -12.20 -12.72
C ILE A 312 -27.87 -11.63 -13.22
N ALA A 313 -27.46 -11.91 -14.46
CA ALA A 313 -26.25 -11.32 -15.03
C ALA A 313 -26.30 -9.77 -15.11
N ALA A 314 -27.48 -9.18 -15.36
CA ALA A 314 -27.67 -7.73 -15.33
C ALA A 314 -27.43 -7.14 -13.92
N VAL A 315 -27.96 -7.79 -12.87
CA VAL A 315 -27.75 -7.40 -11.46
C VAL A 315 -26.25 -7.39 -11.12
N PHE A 316 -25.51 -8.42 -11.55
CA PHE A 316 -24.06 -8.47 -11.37
C PHE A 316 -23.29 -7.41 -12.16
N LEU A 317 -23.77 -7.03 -13.34
CA LEU A 317 -23.17 -5.98 -14.16
C LEU A 317 -23.38 -4.58 -13.54
N ALA A 318 -24.54 -4.35 -12.89
CA ALA A 318 -24.88 -3.13 -12.15
C ALA A 318 -24.25 -3.04 -10.76
N THR A 319 -23.68 -4.14 -10.24
CA THR A 319 -23.09 -4.18 -8.91
C THR A 319 -21.84 -3.29 -8.86
N PRO A 320 -21.68 -2.41 -7.85
CA PRO A 320 -20.51 -1.55 -7.71
C PRO A 320 -19.21 -2.32 -7.47
N SER A 321 -18.07 -1.66 -7.67
CA SER A 321 -16.76 -2.22 -7.33
C SER A 321 -16.69 -2.56 -5.84
N SER A 322 -16.21 -3.76 -5.51
CA SER A 322 -16.01 -4.17 -4.13
C SER A 322 -14.88 -3.40 -3.45
N VAL A 323 -14.95 -3.25 -2.13
CA VAL A 323 -13.77 -2.83 -1.35
C VAL A 323 -12.62 -3.85 -1.45
N VAL A 324 -12.93 -5.12 -1.71
CA VAL A 324 -11.94 -6.18 -1.98
C VAL A 324 -11.06 -5.83 -3.18
N ALA A 325 -11.58 -5.11 -4.20
CA ALA A 325 -10.79 -4.62 -5.32
C ALA A 325 -9.58 -3.76 -4.87
N MET A 326 -9.71 -2.94 -3.81
CA MET A 326 -8.58 -2.16 -3.28
C MET A 326 -7.53 -3.06 -2.61
N THR A 327 -7.97 -4.07 -1.86
CA THR A 327 -7.09 -5.07 -1.26
C THR A 327 -6.36 -5.86 -2.34
N VAL A 328 -7.06 -6.30 -3.39
CA VAL A 328 -6.47 -7.03 -4.52
C VAL A 328 -5.54 -6.13 -5.35
N SER A 329 -5.91 -4.88 -5.66
CA SER A 329 -5.02 -3.92 -6.33
C SER A 329 -3.70 -3.74 -5.55
N ARG A 330 -3.77 -3.46 -4.24
CA ARG A 330 -2.59 -3.41 -3.35
C ARG A 330 -1.76 -4.69 -3.46
N CYS A 331 -2.42 -5.84 -3.35
CA CYS A 331 -1.73 -7.11 -3.38
C CYS A 331 -1.06 -7.36 -4.74
N LEU A 332 -1.70 -7.00 -5.86
CA LEU A 332 -1.20 -7.20 -7.22
C LEU A 332 -0.15 -6.18 -7.68
N GLY A 333 -0.03 -5.02 -7.00
CA GLY A 333 0.97 -3.98 -7.28
C GLY A 333 0.43 -2.74 -7.99
N GLY A 334 -0.88 -2.51 -7.91
CA GLY A 334 -1.54 -1.27 -8.33
C GLY A 334 -1.33 -0.13 -7.32
N MET A 335 -1.74 1.07 -7.72
CA MET A 335 -1.52 2.30 -6.95
C MET A 335 -2.60 2.56 -5.89
N ILE A 336 -3.65 1.72 -5.82
CA ILE A 336 -4.76 1.71 -4.86
C ILE A 336 -5.70 2.92 -5.00
N MET A 337 -5.18 4.14 -5.07
CA MET A 337 -5.95 5.38 -5.18
C MET A 337 -6.93 5.42 -6.37
N PRO A 338 -6.57 4.98 -7.59
CA PRO A 338 -7.52 4.95 -8.70
C PRO A 338 -8.63 3.91 -8.47
N THR A 339 -8.29 2.76 -7.87
CA THR A 339 -9.27 1.75 -7.46
C THR A 339 -10.22 2.31 -6.40
N PHE A 340 -9.72 3.04 -5.40
CA PHE A 340 -10.53 3.70 -4.37
C PHE A 340 -11.50 4.73 -4.97
N ALA A 341 -11.02 5.57 -5.89
CA ALA A 341 -11.89 6.52 -6.60
C ALA A 341 -12.98 5.80 -7.42
N GLN A 342 -12.65 4.67 -8.08
CA GLN A 342 -13.65 3.83 -8.73
C GLN A 342 -14.63 3.19 -7.73
N VAL A 343 -14.20 2.75 -6.53
CA VAL A 343 -15.10 2.23 -5.49
C VAL A 343 -16.07 3.32 -5.01
N LEU A 344 -15.58 4.52 -4.68
CA LEU A 344 -16.43 5.66 -4.29
C LEU A 344 -17.46 6.00 -5.38
N LEU A 345 -16.99 6.23 -6.60
CA LEU A 345 -17.84 6.64 -7.72
C LEU A 345 -18.81 5.52 -8.15
N SER A 346 -18.38 4.26 -8.16
CA SER A 346 -19.26 3.15 -8.54
C SER A 346 -20.29 2.81 -7.47
N SER A 347 -20.01 2.97 -6.16
CA SER A 347 -21.08 2.88 -5.13
C SER A 347 -22.17 3.92 -5.37
N LEU A 348 -21.80 5.20 -5.59
CA LEU A 348 -22.75 6.28 -5.88
C LEU A 348 -23.57 6.01 -7.16
N ALA A 349 -22.90 5.63 -8.25
CA ALA A 349 -23.54 5.28 -9.52
C ALA A 349 -24.41 4.01 -9.41
N GLY A 350 -23.93 3.02 -8.66
CA GLY A 350 -24.58 1.73 -8.43
C GLY A 350 -25.88 1.88 -7.65
N THR A 351 -26.02 2.85 -6.75
CA THR A 351 -27.32 3.15 -6.12
C THR A 351 -28.40 3.50 -7.16
N VAL A 352 -28.03 4.16 -8.27
CA VAL A 352 -28.95 4.40 -9.39
C VAL A 352 -29.08 3.15 -10.26
N SER A 353 -27.97 2.63 -10.79
CA SER A 353 -28.01 1.54 -11.78
C SER A 353 -28.58 0.24 -11.23
N PHE A 354 -28.23 -0.15 -10.02
CA PHE A 354 -28.72 -1.40 -9.40
C PHE A 354 -30.24 -1.30 -9.20
N SER A 355 -30.73 -0.14 -8.75
CA SER A 355 -32.17 0.15 -8.63
C SER A 355 -32.91 0.06 -9.98
N THR A 356 -32.37 0.68 -11.04
CA THR A 356 -32.95 0.60 -12.38
C THR A 356 -32.94 -0.83 -12.92
N VAL A 357 -31.86 -1.58 -12.73
CA VAL A 357 -31.76 -2.98 -13.18
C VAL A 357 -32.72 -3.89 -12.41
N LEU A 358 -32.84 -3.75 -11.08
CA LEU A 358 -33.83 -4.49 -10.28
C LEU A 358 -35.26 -4.23 -10.78
N ALA A 359 -35.62 -2.96 -11.02
CA ALA A 359 -36.95 -2.59 -11.53
C ALA A 359 -37.26 -3.19 -12.91
N LEU A 360 -36.26 -3.20 -13.80
CA LEU A 360 -36.40 -3.73 -15.16
C LEU A 360 -36.35 -5.26 -15.26
N THR A 361 -35.77 -5.96 -14.27
CA THR A 361 -35.50 -7.41 -14.40
C THR A 361 -36.13 -8.28 -13.33
N LEU A 362 -36.32 -7.81 -12.10
CA LEU A 362 -36.89 -8.63 -11.01
C LEU A 362 -38.37 -8.33 -10.73
N HIS A 363 -38.87 -7.16 -11.14
CA HIS A 363 -40.27 -6.69 -11.09
C HIS A 363 -40.98 -6.64 -9.73
N GLU A 364 -40.48 -7.31 -8.69
CA GLU A 364 -41.03 -7.29 -7.33
C GLU A 364 -40.34 -6.27 -6.40
N ASP A 365 -41.09 -5.79 -5.39
CA ASP A 365 -40.72 -4.86 -4.31
C ASP A 365 -39.35 -4.16 -4.39
N VAL A 366 -39.21 -3.32 -5.42
CA VAL A 366 -37.95 -2.63 -5.71
C VAL A 366 -37.57 -1.67 -4.58
N ALA A 367 -38.53 -0.99 -3.96
CA ALA A 367 -38.28 0.07 -2.97
C ALA A 367 -37.45 -0.37 -1.74
N PRO A 368 -37.79 -1.45 -1.00
CA PRO A 368 -36.93 -1.95 0.07
C PRO A 368 -35.57 -2.43 -0.46
N ALA A 369 -35.50 -3.07 -1.63
CA ALA A 369 -34.24 -3.51 -2.22
C ALA A 369 -33.32 -2.32 -2.58
N VAL A 370 -33.88 -1.21 -3.11
CA VAL A 370 -33.18 0.07 -3.32
C VAL A 370 -32.63 0.62 -2.00
N ALA A 371 -33.47 0.70 -0.96
CA ALA A 371 -33.09 1.29 0.32
C ALA A 371 -31.97 0.48 1.00
N ILE A 372 -32.08 -0.86 1.02
CA ILE A 372 -31.07 -1.77 1.55
C ILE A 372 -29.79 -1.68 0.70
N SER A 373 -29.89 -1.63 -0.63
CA SER A 373 -28.74 -1.45 -1.51
C SER A 373 -28.00 -0.14 -1.24
N ALA A 374 -28.71 0.98 -1.20
CA ALA A 374 -28.13 2.31 -0.92
C ALA A 374 -27.42 2.34 0.44
N ALA A 375 -28.06 1.82 1.48
CA ALA A 375 -27.47 1.73 2.83
C ALA A 375 -26.23 0.82 2.87
N THR A 376 -26.26 -0.31 2.16
CA THR A 376 -25.21 -1.34 2.26
C THR A 376 -24.03 -1.11 1.30
N SER A 377 -24.25 -0.58 0.10
CA SER A 377 -23.16 -0.27 -0.86
C SER A 377 -22.56 1.12 -0.67
N THR A 378 -23.40 2.12 -0.46
CA THR A 378 -22.99 3.53 -0.41
C THR A 378 -22.86 4.01 1.02
N GLY A 379 -23.79 3.64 1.90
CA GLY A 379 -23.70 3.93 3.33
C GLY A 379 -22.46 3.32 3.99
N VAL A 380 -22.15 2.04 3.76
CA VAL A 380 -20.93 1.39 4.29
C VAL A 380 -19.65 2.07 3.82
N VAL A 381 -19.49 2.22 2.49
CA VAL A 381 -18.27 2.82 1.92
C VAL A 381 -18.08 4.26 2.42
N THR A 382 -19.18 5.03 2.52
CA THR A 382 -19.14 6.41 3.03
C THR A 382 -18.85 6.46 4.54
N ALA A 383 -19.46 5.59 5.35
CA ALA A 383 -19.25 5.54 6.79
C ALA A 383 -17.81 5.11 7.14
N VAL A 384 -17.26 4.11 6.44
CA VAL A 384 -15.87 3.69 6.60
C VAL A 384 -14.92 4.80 6.13
N TYR A 385 -15.19 5.45 5.00
CA TYR A 385 -14.41 6.61 4.54
C TYR A 385 -14.40 7.75 5.57
N LEU A 386 -15.56 8.14 6.11
CA LEU A 386 -15.67 9.21 7.11
C LEU A 386 -14.99 8.82 8.44
N LEU A 387 -15.08 7.55 8.85
CA LEU A 387 -14.35 7.03 10.01
C LEU A 387 -12.83 7.09 9.80
N VAL A 388 -12.33 6.56 8.69
CA VAL A 388 -10.90 6.54 8.37
C VAL A 388 -10.37 7.95 8.14
N LYS A 389 -11.16 8.86 7.55
CA LYS A 389 -10.82 10.29 7.45
C LYS A 389 -10.64 10.91 8.84
N ARG A 390 -11.60 10.75 9.76
CA ARG A 390 -11.49 11.23 11.16
C ARG A 390 -10.29 10.63 11.91
N LEU A 391 -9.96 9.36 11.66
CA LEU A 391 -8.78 8.71 12.21
C LEU A 391 -7.47 9.25 11.59
N ARG A 392 -7.46 9.62 10.31
CA ARG A 392 -6.32 10.26 9.64
C ARG A 392 -6.15 11.74 9.99
N GLU A 393 -7.23 12.47 10.27
CA GLU A 393 -7.18 13.84 10.80
C GLU A 393 -6.55 13.85 12.21
N ARG A 394 -7.03 12.96 13.10
CA ARG A 394 -6.53 12.87 14.49
C ARG A 394 -5.12 12.30 14.58
N SER A 395 -4.83 11.19 13.89
CA SER A 395 -3.55 10.47 14.03
C SER A 395 -3.05 9.90 12.70
N PRO A 396 -2.67 10.77 11.73
CA PRO A 396 -2.36 10.36 10.37
C PRO A 396 -1.27 9.29 10.31
N ILE A 397 -0.19 9.46 11.08
CA ILE A 397 0.94 8.52 11.17
C ILE A 397 0.49 7.15 11.69
N ARG A 398 -0.25 7.11 12.81
CA ARG A 398 -0.68 5.85 13.45
C ARG A 398 -1.67 5.10 12.57
N THR A 399 -2.60 5.81 11.95
CA THR A 399 -3.61 5.24 11.05
C THR A 399 -2.97 4.66 9.78
N ALA A 400 -2.01 5.38 9.17
CA ALA A 400 -1.22 4.84 8.05
C ALA A 400 -0.45 3.57 8.45
N LYS A 401 0.38 3.65 9.51
CA LYS A 401 1.20 2.53 10.02
C LYS A 401 0.34 1.29 10.38
N TYR A 402 -0.88 1.51 10.87
CA TYR A 402 -1.85 0.45 11.16
C TYR A 402 -2.33 -0.25 9.87
N GLY A 403 -2.74 0.51 8.85
CA GLY A 403 -3.16 -0.05 7.55
C GLY A 403 -2.02 -0.70 6.77
N GLU A 404 -0.78 -0.26 6.98
CA GLU A 404 0.40 -0.94 6.44
C GLU A 404 0.62 -2.31 7.10
N ARG A 405 0.82 -2.34 8.43
CA ARG A 405 1.17 -3.55 9.20
C ARG A 405 0.06 -4.60 9.19
N ASN A 406 -1.22 -4.20 9.22
CA ASN A 406 -2.35 -5.14 9.35
C ASN A 406 -3.00 -5.53 8.00
N GLY A 407 -2.34 -5.30 6.86
CA GLY A 407 -2.89 -5.65 5.54
C GLY A 407 -3.27 -7.13 5.39
N TYR A 408 -2.57 -8.03 6.11
CA TYR A 408 -2.91 -9.45 6.16
C TYR A 408 -4.23 -9.73 6.89
N VAL A 409 -4.59 -8.92 7.90
CA VAL A 409 -5.85 -9.06 8.67
C VAL A 409 -7.06 -8.80 7.77
N ALA A 410 -6.97 -7.86 6.82
CA ALA A 410 -8.03 -7.64 5.84
C ALA A 410 -8.25 -8.88 4.94
N VAL A 411 -7.18 -9.57 4.54
CA VAL A 411 -7.27 -10.84 3.79
C VAL A 411 -7.92 -11.93 4.66
N LEU A 412 -7.53 -12.06 5.93
CA LEU A 412 -8.10 -13.06 6.85
C LEU A 412 -9.58 -12.81 7.17
N LEU A 413 -10.00 -11.55 7.36
CA LEU A 413 -11.41 -11.20 7.60
C LEU A 413 -12.30 -11.51 6.38
N LEU A 414 -11.80 -11.24 5.17
CA LEU A 414 -12.48 -11.65 3.94
C LEU A 414 -12.51 -13.17 3.77
N THR A 415 -11.46 -13.87 4.19
CA THR A 415 -11.41 -15.34 4.20
C THR A 415 -12.44 -15.92 5.18
N ALA A 416 -12.61 -15.31 6.35
CA ALA A 416 -13.65 -15.69 7.31
C ALA A 416 -15.08 -15.47 6.76
N PHE A 417 -15.32 -14.40 6.00
CA PHE A 417 -16.59 -14.20 5.29
C PHE A 417 -16.84 -15.35 4.29
N ILE A 418 -15.84 -15.70 3.47
CA ILE A 418 -15.94 -16.79 2.48
C ILE A 418 -16.33 -18.10 3.17
N VAL A 419 -15.63 -18.47 4.26
CA VAL A 419 -15.93 -19.68 5.05
C VAL A 419 -17.39 -19.64 5.51
N LEU A 420 -17.80 -18.61 6.26
CA LEU A 420 -19.14 -18.52 6.86
C LEU A 420 -20.30 -18.57 5.85
N VAL A 421 -20.08 -18.06 4.63
CA VAL A 421 -21.09 -18.11 3.57
C VAL A 421 -21.11 -19.48 2.87
N CYS A 422 -19.96 -20.14 2.73
CA CYS A 422 -19.91 -21.51 2.19
C CYS A 422 -20.64 -22.54 3.09
N LEU A 423 -20.74 -22.30 4.41
CA LEU A 423 -21.50 -23.16 5.36
C LEU A 423 -23.03 -23.11 5.14
N LYS A 424 -23.53 -22.15 4.35
CA LYS A 424 -24.95 -21.99 3.96
C LYS A 424 -25.26 -22.40 2.52
N LEU A 425 -24.25 -22.73 1.72
CA LEU A 425 -24.41 -22.99 0.29
C LEU A 425 -25.22 -24.26 0.05
N ASP A 426 -26.24 -24.21 -0.80
CA ASP A 426 -26.87 -25.43 -1.29
C ASP A 426 -25.98 -26.08 -2.36
N LEU A 427 -25.55 -27.29 -2.06
CA LEU A 427 -24.70 -28.11 -2.92
C LEU A 427 -25.51 -28.81 -4.04
N HIS A 428 -26.82 -29.00 -3.87
CA HIS A 428 -27.68 -29.62 -4.90
C HIS A 428 -27.93 -28.67 -6.06
N GLY A 429 -28.09 -27.37 -5.79
CA GLY A 429 -28.19 -26.30 -6.77
C GLY A 429 -26.93 -26.06 -7.62
N PHE A 430 -25.85 -26.84 -7.46
CA PHE A 430 -24.61 -26.69 -8.22
C PHE A 430 -24.85 -26.64 -9.74
N THR A 431 -25.59 -27.61 -10.31
CA THR A 431 -25.85 -27.67 -11.76
C THR A 431 -26.70 -26.51 -12.26
N THR A 432 -27.51 -25.92 -11.40
CA THR A 432 -28.41 -24.80 -11.71
C THR A 432 -27.69 -23.45 -11.67
N TYR A 433 -26.86 -23.24 -10.64
CA TYR A 433 -26.31 -21.92 -10.31
C TYR A 433 -24.84 -21.74 -10.68
N ALA A 434 -24.02 -22.80 -10.60
CA ALA A 434 -22.59 -22.69 -10.87
C ALA A 434 -22.23 -22.32 -12.33
N PRO A 435 -22.93 -22.81 -13.39
CA PRO A 435 -22.66 -22.37 -14.77
C PRO A 435 -22.89 -20.86 -14.96
N THR A 436 -23.98 -20.33 -14.40
CA THR A 436 -24.29 -18.89 -14.39
C THR A 436 -23.23 -18.09 -13.63
N ALA A 437 -22.83 -18.55 -12.44
CA ALA A 437 -21.78 -17.93 -11.63
C ALA A 437 -20.42 -17.87 -12.35
N VAL A 438 -20.02 -18.94 -13.04
CA VAL A 438 -18.80 -18.98 -13.87
C VAL A 438 -18.93 -18.03 -15.06
N GLY A 439 -20.06 -18.06 -15.77
CA GLY A 439 -20.33 -17.16 -16.91
C GLY A 439 -20.24 -15.68 -16.53
N ILE A 440 -20.82 -15.30 -15.38
CA ILE A 440 -20.71 -13.96 -14.79
C ILE A 440 -19.24 -13.64 -14.47
N ALA A 441 -18.54 -14.49 -13.72
CA ALA A 441 -17.16 -14.24 -13.29
C ALA A 441 -16.15 -14.14 -14.45
N VAL A 442 -16.40 -14.82 -15.58
CA VAL A 442 -15.64 -14.68 -16.82
C VAL A 442 -16.07 -13.43 -17.61
N GLY A 443 -17.37 -13.21 -17.77
CA GLY A 443 -17.92 -12.06 -18.52
C GLY A 443 -17.48 -10.71 -17.96
N LEU A 444 -17.50 -10.54 -16.63
CA LEU A 444 -17.03 -9.32 -15.95
C LEU A 444 -15.54 -9.04 -16.25
N ARG A 445 -14.71 -10.09 -16.40
CA ARG A 445 -13.28 -10.03 -16.75
C ARG A 445 -13.05 -9.72 -18.23
N LEU A 446 -13.88 -10.26 -19.13
CA LEU A 446 -13.86 -9.90 -20.55
C LEU A 446 -14.21 -8.42 -20.75
N VAL A 447 -15.28 -7.93 -20.10
CA VAL A 447 -15.66 -6.51 -20.13
C VAL A 447 -14.57 -5.64 -19.49
N ALA A 448 -13.94 -6.05 -18.39
CA ALA A 448 -12.80 -5.34 -17.79
C ALA A 448 -11.58 -5.29 -18.74
N ALA A 449 -11.28 -6.39 -19.44
CA ALA A 449 -10.17 -6.45 -20.40
C ALA A 449 -10.40 -5.56 -21.64
N LEU A 450 -11.66 -5.35 -22.01
CA LEU A 450 -12.08 -4.44 -23.09
C LEU A 450 -12.04 -2.96 -22.66
N LEU A 451 -12.62 -2.63 -21.50
CA LEU A 451 -12.86 -1.25 -21.05
C LEU A 451 -11.70 -0.60 -20.27
N LYS A 452 -10.72 -1.36 -19.77
CA LYS A 452 -9.52 -0.82 -19.10
C LYS A 452 -8.83 0.24 -19.97
N ARG A 453 -8.28 1.31 -19.36
CA ARG A 453 -7.39 2.24 -20.07
C ARG A 453 -6.21 1.46 -20.63
N ARG A 454 -6.04 1.40 -21.95
CA ARG A 454 -4.93 0.67 -22.59
C ARG A 454 -3.62 1.42 -22.38
N ARG A 455 -2.54 0.68 -22.06
CA ARG A 455 -1.18 1.22 -21.85
C ARG A 455 -1.15 2.43 -20.90
N HIS A 456 -1.69 2.33 -19.68
CA HIS A 456 -1.70 3.42 -18.69
C HIS A 456 -1.14 2.96 -17.34
N VAL A 457 -0.53 3.85 -16.56
CA VAL A 457 0.00 3.51 -15.21
C VAL A 457 -1.09 2.98 -14.26
N GLN A 458 -2.35 3.34 -14.49
CA GLN A 458 -3.53 2.92 -13.70
C GLN A 458 -4.24 1.68 -14.29
N THR A 459 -3.74 1.06 -15.38
CA THR A 459 -4.44 -0.04 -16.08
C THR A 459 -4.76 -1.23 -15.18
N LEU A 460 -3.90 -1.54 -14.20
CA LEU A 460 -4.16 -2.60 -13.22
C LEU A 460 -5.30 -2.22 -12.26
N ASP A 461 -5.27 -1.01 -11.70
CA ASP A 461 -6.31 -0.48 -10.82
C ASP A 461 -7.68 -0.45 -11.52
N ASP A 462 -7.72 0.02 -12.77
CA ASP A 462 -8.93 0.05 -13.60
C ASP A 462 -9.50 -1.36 -13.83
N TYR A 463 -8.63 -2.34 -14.13
CA TYR A 463 -9.05 -3.72 -14.32
C TYR A 463 -9.58 -4.31 -13.01
N THR A 464 -8.85 -4.20 -11.90
CA THR A 464 -9.26 -4.78 -10.61
C THR A 464 -10.56 -4.20 -10.06
N ALA A 465 -10.85 -2.92 -10.29
CA ALA A 465 -12.14 -2.34 -9.94
C ALA A 465 -13.30 -3.04 -10.67
N MET A 466 -13.10 -3.39 -11.95
CA MET A 466 -14.13 -3.98 -12.82
C MET A 466 -14.28 -5.51 -12.71
N THR A 467 -13.32 -6.23 -12.13
CA THR A 467 -13.36 -7.70 -12.02
C THR A 467 -13.87 -8.23 -10.70
N TYR A 468 -13.89 -7.40 -9.66
CA TYR A 468 -14.36 -7.77 -8.32
C TYR A 468 -15.60 -6.91 -7.96
N PRO A 469 -16.78 -7.21 -8.51
CA PRO A 469 -18.02 -6.58 -8.06
C PRO A 469 -18.27 -6.89 -6.59
N ASN A 470 -19.11 -6.09 -5.93
CA ASN A 470 -19.43 -6.24 -4.52
C ASN A 470 -20.42 -7.39 -4.23
N VAL A 471 -20.05 -8.62 -4.60
CA VAL A 471 -20.84 -9.87 -4.41
C VAL A 471 -21.30 -10.03 -2.95
N PHE A 472 -20.47 -9.63 -1.99
CA PHE A 472 -20.76 -9.57 -0.56
C PHE A 472 -22.06 -8.82 -0.25
N VAL A 473 -22.32 -7.71 -0.95
CA VAL A 473 -23.55 -6.92 -0.82
C VAL A 473 -24.72 -7.57 -1.55
N VAL A 474 -24.49 -8.23 -2.69
CA VAL A 474 -25.55 -8.99 -3.40
C VAL A 474 -26.07 -10.15 -2.54
N VAL A 475 -25.19 -10.90 -1.87
CA VAL A 475 -25.57 -11.95 -0.90
C VAL A 475 -26.42 -11.35 0.24
N ILE A 476 -25.98 -10.23 0.83
CA ILE A 476 -26.71 -9.58 1.94
C ILE A 476 -28.09 -9.07 1.48
N ILE A 477 -28.21 -8.47 0.28
CA ILE A 477 -29.50 -8.01 -0.26
C ILE A 477 -30.42 -9.19 -0.56
N ALA A 478 -29.93 -10.24 -1.22
CA ALA A 478 -30.74 -11.41 -1.58
C ALA A 478 -31.26 -12.15 -0.33
N ALA A 479 -30.43 -12.31 0.70
CA ALA A 479 -30.82 -12.88 1.98
C ALA A 479 -31.85 -12.02 2.75
N LEU A 480 -31.84 -10.69 2.56
CA LEU A 480 -32.81 -9.77 3.19
C LEU A 480 -34.12 -9.61 2.39
N THR A 481 -34.09 -9.87 1.08
CA THR A 481 -35.27 -9.83 0.18
C THR A 481 -35.90 -11.20 -0.06
N GLY A 482 -35.28 -12.28 0.42
CA GLY A 482 -35.76 -13.66 0.24
C GLY A 482 -35.52 -14.26 -1.15
N ASN A 483 -34.84 -13.55 -2.06
CA ASN A 483 -34.62 -14.00 -3.43
C ASN A 483 -33.56 -15.13 -3.49
N GLN A 484 -34.00 -16.36 -3.26
CA GLN A 484 -33.13 -17.54 -3.20
C GLN A 484 -32.30 -17.79 -4.48
N PRO A 485 -32.83 -17.66 -5.72
CA PRO A 485 -32.01 -17.79 -6.92
C PRO A 485 -30.86 -16.77 -6.99
N LEU A 486 -31.10 -15.51 -6.62
CA LEU A 486 -30.06 -14.49 -6.57
C LEU A 486 -29.06 -14.75 -5.44
N GLU A 487 -29.52 -15.20 -4.27
CA GLU A 487 -28.64 -15.55 -3.14
C GLU A 487 -27.70 -16.70 -3.53
N GLN A 488 -28.25 -17.81 -4.04
CA GLN A 488 -27.44 -18.97 -4.42
C GLN A 488 -26.48 -18.65 -5.57
N VAL A 489 -26.88 -17.92 -6.62
CA VAL A 489 -25.93 -17.47 -7.66
C VAL A 489 -24.86 -16.55 -7.08
N ALA A 490 -25.19 -15.68 -6.12
CA ALA A 490 -24.20 -14.80 -5.50
C ALA A 490 -23.18 -15.56 -4.65
N ILE A 491 -23.61 -16.55 -3.86
CA ILE A 491 -22.70 -17.43 -3.13
C ILE A 491 -21.84 -18.25 -4.12
N TRP A 492 -22.46 -18.89 -5.11
CA TRP A 492 -21.75 -19.65 -6.14
C TRP A 492 -20.78 -18.78 -6.96
N THR A 493 -21.01 -17.48 -7.10
CA THR A 493 -20.10 -16.53 -7.80
C THR A 493 -18.82 -16.23 -7.02
N LEU A 494 -18.81 -16.40 -5.69
CA LEU A 494 -17.57 -16.28 -4.90
C LEU A 494 -16.51 -17.31 -5.36
N LEU A 495 -16.92 -18.55 -5.64
CA LEU A 495 -16.04 -19.64 -6.03
C LEU A 495 -15.19 -19.32 -7.30
N PRO A 496 -15.78 -19.04 -8.48
CA PRO A 496 -15.01 -18.64 -9.66
C PRO A 496 -14.39 -17.26 -9.51
N MET A 497 -14.95 -16.33 -8.72
CA MET A 497 -14.32 -15.02 -8.49
C MET A 497 -12.94 -15.17 -7.82
N PHE A 498 -12.79 -16.09 -6.86
CA PHE A 498 -11.51 -16.37 -6.21
C PHE A 498 -10.62 -17.36 -6.97
N VAL A 499 -11.17 -18.41 -7.60
CA VAL A 499 -10.36 -19.31 -8.45
C VAL A 499 -9.75 -18.56 -9.64
N LEU A 500 -10.49 -17.65 -10.28
CA LEU A 500 -9.94 -16.80 -11.35
C LEU A 500 -8.96 -15.72 -10.85
N SER A 501 -8.82 -15.51 -9.53
CA SER A 501 -7.80 -14.57 -9.01
C SER A 501 -6.36 -15.05 -9.24
N PHE A 502 -6.14 -16.36 -9.47
CA PHE A 502 -4.88 -16.87 -9.99
C PHE A 502 -4.59 -16.38 -11.41
N PHE A 503 -5.61 -16.40 -12.29
CA PHE A 503 -5.52 -15.82 -13.64
C PHE A 503 -5.29 -14.30 -13.56
N ASP A 504 -6.02 -13.58 -12.70
CA ASP A 504 -5.82 -12.14 -12.52
C ASP A 504 -4.42 -11.81 -12.01
N SER A 505 -3.84 -12.64 -11.12
CA SER A 505 -2.47 -12.49 -10.63
C SER A 505 -1.41 -12.73 -11.70
N PHE A 506 -1.65 -13.66 -12.64
CA PHE A 506 -0.83 -13.83 -13.83
C PHE A 506 -0.99 -12.66 -14.82
N TYR A 507 -2.22 -12.28 -15.13
CA TYR A 507 -2.56 -11.25 -16.10
C TYR A 507 -2.13 -9.84 -15.64
N ALA A 508 -2.18 -9.55 -14.34
CA ALA A 508 -1.69 -8.31 -13.75
C ALA A 508 -0.22 -8.03 -14.09
N ARG A 509 0.62 -9.07 -14.23
CA ARG A 509 2.02 -8.94 -14.68
C ARG A 509 2.15 -8.33 -16.09
N ARG A 510 1.08 -8.38 -16.90
CA ARG A 510 0.95 -7.75 -18.23
C ARG A 510 0.15 -6.43 -18.22
N LEU A 511 -0.38 -6.02 -17.06
CA LEU A 511 -1.11 -4.75 -16.89
C LEU A 511 -0.28 -3.67 -16.19
N VAL A 512 0.68 -4.08 -15.35
CA VAL A 512 1.62 -3.15 -14.72
C VAL A 512 2.56 -2.57 -15.77
N VAL A 513 2.68 -1.24 -15.76
CA VAL A 513 3.64 -0.48 -16.57
C VAL A 513 5.05 -0.68 -16.01
N ALA A 514 6.03 -0.87 -16.91
CA ALA A 514 7.41 -1.15 -16.56
C ALA A 514 8.10 0.03 -15.81
N PRO A 515 9.15 -0.20 -15.01
CA PRO A 515 9.69 0.80 -14.09
C PRO A 515 10.42 1.96 -14.80
N ASP A 516 10.87 1.72 -16.03
CA ASP A 516 11.55 2.64 -16.94
C ASP A 516 10.60 3.54 -17.74
N ASP A 517 9.28 3.35 -17.63
CA ASP A 517 8.30 4.12 -18.41
C ASP A 517 8.35 5.63 -18.10
N PRO A 518 8.46 6.49 -19.14
CA PRO A 518 8.71 7.93 -18.97
C PRO A 518 7.55 8.72 -18.33
N ARG A 519 6.46 8.05 -17.94
CA ARG A 519 5.32 8.69 -17.24
C ARG A 519 5.42 8.60 -15.73
N TRP A 520 6.29 7.76 -15.16
CA TRP A 520 6.51 7.73 -13.71
C TRP A 520 6.88 9.10 -13.10
N PRO A 521 7.73 9.95 -13.74
CA PRO A 521 8.00 11.29 -13.26
C PRO A 521 6.74 12.15 -13.11
N GLY A 522 5.90 12.24 -14.14
CA GLY A 522 4.66 13.03 -14.08
C GLY A 522 3.58 12.45 -13.15
N VAL A 523 3.56 11.13 -12.95
CA VAL A 523 2.56 10.43 -12.12
C VAL A 523 2.92 10.46 -10.63
N LEU A 524 4.21 10.42 -10.29
CA LEU A 524 4.70 10.41 -8.91
C LEU A 524 5.38 11.73 -8.51
N GLY A 525 5.38 12.75 -9.37
CA GLY A 525 6.07 14.02 -9.14
C GLY A 525 7.57 13.86 -8.90
N LEU A 526 8.21 12.87 -9.54
CA LEU A 526 9.65 12.66 -9.38
C LEU A 526 10.39 13.89 -9.92
N LYS A 527 11.33 14.40 -9.13
CA LYS A 527 12.20 15.49 -9.56
C LYS A 527 13.41 14.93 -10.31
N ASP A 528 13.90 15.70 -11.28
CA ASP A 528 15.28 15.56 -11.72
C ASP A 528 16.20 16.02 -10.58
N ARG A 529 17.24 15.24 -10.28
CA ARG A 529 18.25 15.65 -9.31
C ARG A 529 19.04 16.82 -9.93
N PRO A 530 19.09 18.00 -9.31
CA PRO A 530 20.02 19.03 -9.77
C PRO A 530 21.45 18.47 -9.72
N PRO A 531 22.35 18.87 -10.64
CA PRO A 531 23.77 18.56 -10.46
C PRO A 531 24.19 19.12 -9.10
N VAL A 532 24.85 18.30 -8.28
CA VAL A 532 25.38 18.78 -7.00
C VAL A 532 26.48 19.77 -7.34
N GLU A 533 26.25 21.05 -7.03
CA GLU A 533 27.33 22.02 -6.94
C GLU A 533 28.28 21.52 -5.85
N GLN A 534 29.45 21.05 -6.28
CA GLN A 534 30.53 20.68 -5.37
C GLN A 534 30.95 21.95 -4.65
N HIS A 535 30.58 22.11 -3.37
CA HIS A 535 31.11 23.20 -2.56
C HIS A 535 32.63 23.17 -2.60
N ASP A 536 33.21 24.32 -2.88
CA ASP A 536 34.41 24.41 -3.69
C ASP A 536 35.61 23.72 -3.04
N ALA A 537 36.19 22.72 -3.71
CA ALA A 537 37.42 22.04 -3.27
C ALA A 537 38.63 23.00 -3.24
N ALA A 538 38.49 24.21 -3.79
CA ALA A 538 39.41 25.34 -3.58
C ALA A 538 39.61 25.69 -2.09
N SER A 539 38.60 25.49 -1.24
CA SER A 539 38.69 25.78 0.21
C SER A 539 39.70 24.91 0.96
N VAL A 540 39.96 23.68 0.48
CA VAL A 540 40.92 22.74 1.07
C VAL A 540 42.36 22.98 0.56
N ARG A 541 42.52 23.63 -0.60
CA ARG A 541 43.84 23.90 -1.21
C ARG A 541 44.55 25.16 -0.72
N ALA A 542 43.97 25.90 0.23
CA ALA A 542 44.54 27.13 0.77
C ALA A 542 45.66 26.94 1.82
N LEU A 543 46.05 25.70 2.13
CA LEU A 543 47.06 25.37 3.16
C LEU A 543 48.29 24.61 2.65
N GLU A 544 48.36 24.26 1.37
CA GLU A 544 49.55 23.62 0.75
C GLU A 544 50.43 24.64 0.02
N GLY A 545 50.95 25.61 0.77
CA GLY A 545 51.97 26.56 0.30
C GLY A 545 53.39 25.95 0.32
N PRO A 546 54.27 26.21 -0.67
CA PRO A 546 55.58 25.54 -0.74
C PRO A 546 56.60 25.90 0.38
N ASP A 547 56.45 27.04 1.05
CA ASP A 547 57.50 27.66 1.87
C ASP A 547 57.59 27.14 3.32
N ALA A 548 57.37 25.84 3.53
CA ALA A 548 57.31 25.20 4.86
C ALA A 548 58.46 24.22 5.17
N GLN A 549 59.59 24.29 4.45
CA GLN A 549 60.80 23.53 4.77
C GLN A 549 62.08 24.37 4.57
N LEU A 550 62.65 24.95 5.63
CA LEU A 550 64.11 25.19 5.86
C LEU A 550 64.40 26.09 7.09
N SER A 551 64.44 25.55 8.31
CA SER A 551 65.16 26.18 9.44
C SER A 551 65.34 25.25 10.67
N ALA A 552 66.24 24.27 10.58
CA ALA A 552 66.57 23.40 11.73
C ALA A 552 67.98 22.76 11.67
N ARG A 553 69.03 23.49 11.28
CA ARG A 553 70.42 22.96 11.32
C ARG A 553 71.60 23.96 11.28
N SER A 554 71.56 25.01 12.10
CA SER A 554 72.74 25.73 12.62
C SER A 554 72.34 26.66 13.76
#